data_AF-A0A2Z3GW22-F1
#
_entry.id   AF-A0A2Z3GW22-F1
#
_cell.length_a   1.000
_cell.length_b   1.000
_cell.length_c   1.000
_cell.angle_alpha   90.00
_cell.angle_beta   90.00
_cell.angle_gamma   90.00
#
_symmetry.space_group_name_H-M   'P 1'
#
loop_
_entity.id
_entity.type
_entity.pdbx_description
1 polymer ?
#
loop_
_entity_poly.entity_id
_entity_poly.type
_entity_poly.pdbx_seq_one_letter_code
_entity_poly.pdbx_strand_id
1 'polypeptide(L)'
;MRSNRRVDIDRTDNKPICEQPIASTGTIVHVEGFGLVKAFRLVATNGDTEHGITNDLTMDELVRVTYAERSWAIEEYHRGLKQYTEV
;
A
#
# COMPACT_ATOMS: atom_id res chain seq x y z
N MET A 1 -1.97 2.49 3.33
CA MET A 1 -3.44 2.41 3.57
C MET A 1 -3.70 1.87 4.97
N ARG A 2 -4.86 2.19 5.60
CA ARG A 2 -5.21 1.57 6.90
C ARG A 2 -5.44 0.06 6.76
N SER A 3 -4.93 -0.71 7.71
CA SER A 3 -5.01 -2.19 7.74
C SER A 3 -6.44 -2.74 7.81
N ASN A 4 -7.40 -1.95 8.31
CA ASN A 4 -8.81 -2.33 8.42
C ASN A 4 -9.66 -2.01 7.17
N ARG A 5 -9.04 -1.56 6.07
CA ARG A 5 -9.78 -1.37 4.81
C ARG A 5 -10.38 -2.71 4.37
N ARG A 6 -11.68 -2.73 4.10
CA ARG A 6 -12.36 -3.91 3.55
C ARG A 6 -12.06 -4.09 2.07
N VAL A 7 -11.63 -5.29 1.70
CA VAL A 7 -11.36 -5.71 0.32
C VAL A 7 -11.84 -7.14 0.11
N ASP A 8 -12.10 -7.48 -1.15
CA ASP A 8 -12.58 -8.79 -1.55
C ASP A 8 -11.72 -9.32 -2.71
N ILE A 9 -11.05 -10.45 -2.51
CA ILE A 9 -10.21 -11.08 -3.54
C ILE A 9 -11.08 -11.91 -4.50
N ASP A 10 -12.05 -12.63 -3.95
CA ASP A 10 -12.81 -13.67 -4.68
C ASP A 10 -14.21 -13.20 -5.08
N ARG A 11 -14.58 -11.96 -4.75
CA ARG A 11 -15.95 -11.40 -4.87
C ARG A 11 -16.99 -12.19 -4.06
N THR A 12 -16.58 -12.75 -2.93
CA THR A 12 -17.43 -13.57 -2.06
C THR A 12 -17.71 -12.92 -0.70
N ASP A 13 -16.72 -12.23 -0.14
CA ASP A 13 -16.85 -11.54 1.14
C ASP A 13 -15.78 -10.44 1.30
N ASN A 14 -16.21 -9.30 1.84
CA ASN A 14 -15.34 -8.15 2.10
C ASN A 14 -14.69 -8.29 3.47
N LYS A 15 -13.37 -8.54 3.52
CA LYS A 15 -12.62 -8.66 4.80
C LYS A 15 -11.52 -7.60 4.90
N PRO A 16 -11.04 -7.30 6.12
CA PRO A 16 -9.89 -6.41 6.30
C PRO A 16 -8.68 -6.84 5.46
N ILE A 17 -8.00 -5.88 4.81
CA ILE A 17 -6.84 -6.14 3.97
C ILE A 17 -5.69 -6.83 4.72
N CYS A 18 -5.57 -6.61 6.03
CA CYS A 18 -4.58 -7.30 6.86
C CYS A 18 -4.84 -8.81 7.00
N GLU A 19 -6.10 -9.25 6.95
CA GLU A 19 -6.50 -10.66 7.03
C GLU A 19 -6.45 -11.37 5.66
N GLN A 20 -6.32 -10.60 4.59
CA GLN A 20 -6.32 -11.10 3.22
C GLN A 20 -4.91 -11.51 2.76
N PRO A 21 -4.75 -12.57 1.97
CA PRO A 21 -3.45 -13.04 1.46
C PRO A 21 -2.92 -12.12 0.34
N ILE A 22 -2.50 -10.91 0.71
CA ILE A 22 -1.91 -9.93 -0.20
C ILE A 22 -0.43 -10.24 -0.42
N ALA A 23 -0.03 -10.46 -1.67
CA ALA A 23 1.35 -10.69 -2.06
C ALA A 23 2.17 -9.39 -2.07
N SER A 24 3.48 -9.50 -1.85
CA SER A 24 4.40 -8.37 -2.04
C SER A 24 4.52 -7.94 -3.51
N THR A 25 4.38 -8.89 -4.44
CA THR A 25 4.34 -8.67 -5.91
C THR A 25 3.00 -8.13 -6.41
N GLY A 26 2.00 -8.07 -5.52
CA GLY A 26 0.70 -7.50 -5.76
C GLY A 26 -0.41 -8.55 -5.97
N THR A 27 -1.59 -8.23 -5.45
CA THR A 27 -2.82 -9.01 -5.57
C THR A 27 -3.93 -8.11 -6.08
N ILE A 28 -4.64 -8.52 -7.12
CA ILE A 28 -5.81 -7.77 -7.59
C ILE A 28 -6.97 -8.06 -6.63
N VAL A 29 -7.57 -7.00 -6.08
CA VAL A 29 -8.68 -7.08 -5.14
C VAL A 29 -9.76 -6.08 -5.54
N HIS A 30 -11.00 -6.34 -5.13
CA HIS A 30 -12.10 -5.39 -5.24
C HIS A 30 -12.23 -4.56 -3.96
N VAL A 31 -12.35 -3.25 -4.11
CA VAL A 31 -12.69 -2.31 -3.03
C VAL A 31 -14.11 -1.82 -3.27
N GLU A 32 -14.98 -2.02 -2.29
CA GLU A 32 -16.36 -1.53 -2.34
C GLU A 32 -16.42 0.00 -2.57
N GLY A 33 -17.24 0.42 -3.52
CA GLY A 33 -17.39 1.82 -3.91
C GLY A 33 -16.27 2.39 -4.80
N PHE A 34 -15.25 1.60 -5.14
CA PHE A 34 -14.15 2.02 -6.02
C PHE A 34 -13.98 1.09 -7.23
N GLY A 35 -13.95 -0.22 -7.01
CA GLY A 35 -13.70 -1.21 -8.06
C GLY A 35 -12.41 -1.99 -7.85
N LEU A 36 -11.83 -2.49 -8.95
CA LEU A 36 -10.61 -3.28 -8.90
C LEU A 36 -9.38 -2.41 -8.67
N VAL A 37 -8.49 -2.87 -7.78
CA VAL A 37 -7.18 -2.29 -7.49
C VAL A 37 -6.15 -3.40 -7.39
N LYS A 38 -4.88 -3.07 -7.56
CA LYS A 38 -3.76 -3.94 -7.21
C LYS A 38 -3.23 -3.51 -5.84
N ALA A 39 -3.24 -4.44 -4.90
CA ALA A 39 -2.81 -4.25 -3.52
C ALA A 39 -1.47 -4.93 -3.28
N PHE A 40 -0.57 -4.30 -2.54
CA PHE A 40 0.76 -4.83 -2.18
C PHE A 40 0.90 -4.91 -0.67
N ARG A 41 1.55 -5.96 -0.19
CA ARG A 41 1.94 -6.09 1.23
C ARG A 41 3.43 -5.79 1.38
N LEU A 42 3.75 -4.79 2.19
CA LEU A 42 5.11 -4.44 2.56
C LEU A 42 5.33 -4.87 4.01
N VAL A 43 6.39 -5.64 4.26
CA VAL A 43 6.78 -6.06 5.60
C VAL A 43 8.11 -5.38 5.90
N ALA A 44 8.11 -4.51 6.90
CA ALA A 44 9.31 -3.85 7.39
C ALA A 44 10.20 -4.84 8.14
N THR A 45 11.49 -4.49 8.29
CA THR A 45 12.48 -5.33 8.98
C THR A 45 12.13 -5.61 10.44
N ASN A 46 11.36 -4.73 11.08
CA ASN A 46 10.85 -4.89 12.44
C ASN A 46 9.57 -5.75 12.53
N GLY A 47 9.07 -6.27 11.40
CA GLY A 47 7.85 -7.08 11.31
C GLY A 47 6.56 -6.27 11.13
N ASP A 48 6.62 -4.93 11.15
CA ASP A 48 5.46 -4.10 10.86
C ASP A 48 5.00 -4.32 9.42
N THR A 49 3.68 -4.37 9.22
CA THR A 49 3.08 -4.60 7.91
C THR A 49 2.31 -3.38 7.45
N GLU A 50 2.64 -2.91 6.26
CA GLU A 50 1.92 -1.87 5.55
C GLU A 50 1.31 -2.41 4.25
N HIS A 51 0.24 -1.73 3.81
CA HIS A 51 -0.42 -2.05 2.55
C HIS A 51 -0.47 -0.83 1.63
N GLY A 52 0.02 -1.01 0.40
CA GLY A 52 -0.14 -0.09 -0.72
C GLY A 52 -1.27 -0.55 -1.65
N ILE A 53 -1.95 0.39 -2.30
CA ILE A 53 -2.93 0.09 -3.35
C ILE A 53 -2.73 1.03 -4.54
N THR A 54 -3.01 0.54 -5.75
CA THR A 54 -3.00 1.31 -6.99
C THR A 54 -4.17 0.91 -7.88
N ASN A 55 -4.69 1.84 -8.66
CA ASN A 55 -5.66 1.56 -9.72
C ASN A 55 -4.99 1.07 -11.03
N ASP A 56 -3.66 1.14 -11.12
CA ASP A 56 -2.90 0.51 -12.20
C ASP A 56 -2.73 -0.99 -11.92
N LEU A 57 -3.63 -1.79 -12.49
CA LEU A 57 -3.62 -3.26 -12.35
C LEU A 57 -2.40 -3.92 -12.99
N THR A 58 -1.70 -3.21 -13.86
CA THR A 58 -0.54 -3.73 -14.61
C THR A 58 0.79 -3.33 -14.00
N MET A 59 0.78 -2.51 -12.94
CA MET A 59 1.99 -2.06 -12.25
C MET A 59 2.91 -3.24 -11.89
N ASP A 60 4.14 -3.18 -12.34
CA ASP A 60 5.17 -4.15 -12.02
C ASP A 60 5.97 -3.78 -10.76
N GLU A 61 6.87 -4.67 -10.36
CA GLU A 61 7.71 -4.52 -9.17
C GLU A 61 8.65 -3.30 -9.27
N LEU A 62 9.22 -3.03 -10.44
CA LEU A 62 10.18 -1.94 -10.63
C LEU A 62 9.50 -0.58 -10.49
N VAL A 63 8.34 -0.42 -11.13
CA VAL A 63 7.50 0.78 -11.01
C VAL A 63 7.03 0.97 -9.57
N ARG A 64 6.61 -0.12 -8.90
CA ARG A 64 6.22 -0.09 -7.48
C ARG A 64 7.36 0.42 -6.59
N VAL A 65 8.57 -0.13 -6.74
CA VAL A 65 9.75 0.29 -5.96
C VAL A 65 10.10 1.74 -6.24
N THR A 66 10.08 2.16 -7.52
CA THR A 66 10.34 3.55 -7.91
C THR A 66 9.39 4.53 -7.21
N TYR A 67 8.10 4.20 -7.11
CA TYR A 67 7.14 5.04 -6.39
C TYR A 67 7.35 5.01 -4.87
N ALA A 68 7.73 3.86 -4.30
CA ALA A 68 8.05 3.77 -2.88
C ALA A 68 9.26 4.67 -2.52
N GLU A 69 10.32 4.64 -3.32
CA GLU A 69 11.50 5.50 -3.13
C GLU A 69 11.14 6.99 -3.20
N ARG A 70 10.31 7.38 -4.17
CA ARG A 70 9.84 8.77 -4.29
C ARG A 70 8.99 9.19 -3.09
N SER A 71 8.11 8.31 -2.60
CA SER A 71 7.31 8.57 -1.40
C SER A 71 8.20 8.76 -0.17
N TRP A 72 9.25 7.95 -0.04
CA TRP A 72 10.21 8.06 1.04
C TRP A 72 11.02 9.36 0.98
N ALA A 73 11.47 9.77 -0.22
CA ALA A 73 12.19 11.03 -0.40
C ALA A 73 11.36 12.25 0.03
N ILE A 74 10.03 12.23 -0.18
CA ILE A 74 9.12 13.27 0.32
C ILE A 74 9.06 13.25 1.85
N GLU A 75 9.02 12.07 2.47
CA GLU A 75 9.03 11.94 3.92
C GLU A 75 10.34 12.45 4.54
N GLU A 76 11.49 12.10 3.95
CA GLU A 76 12.80 12.62 4.36
C GLU A 76 12.86 14.14 4.26
N TYR A 77 12.34 14.71 3.17
CA TYR A 77 12.25 16.15 3.00
C TYR A 77 11.43 16.81 4.12
N HIS A 78 10.23 16.28 4.43
CA HIS A 78 9.42 16.78 5.53
C HIS A 78 10.12 16.64 6.89
N ARG A 79 10.79 15.52 7.14
CA ARG A 79 11.54 15.28 8.37
C ARG A 79 12.67 16.28 8.55
N GLY A 80 13.40 16.57 7.47
CA GLY A 80 14.45 17.59 7.46
C GLY A 80 13.90 18.98 7.74
N LEU A 81 12.79 19.37 7.10
CA LEU A 81 12.17 20.69 7.34
C LEU A 81 11.70 20.88 8.78
N LYS A 82 11.01 19.88 9.34
CA LYS A 82 10.43 19.94 10.70
C LYS A 82 11.48 20.17 11.77
N GLN A 83 12.69 19.64 11.59
CA GLN A 83 13.82 19.86 12.50
C GLN A 83 14.20 21.33 12.69
N TYR A 84 13.91 22.19 11.70
CA TYR A 84 14.29 23.61 11.72
C TYR A 84 13.11 24.57 11.74
N THR A 85 11.87 24.09 11.67
CA THR A 85 10.68 24.95 11.48
C THR A 85 9.61 24.86 12.56
N GLU A 86 9.84 24.11 13.64
CA GLU A 86 8.88 23.92 14.76
C GLU A 86 7.47 23.42 14.32
N VAL A 87 7.40 22.73 13.17
CA VAL A 87 6.20 22.04 12.66
C VAL A 87 6.34 20.53 12.72
#